data_AF-A0A2S7YUD6-F1
#
_entry.id   AF-A0A2S7YUD6-F1
#
_cell.length_a   1.000
_cell.length_b   1.000
_cell.length_c   1.000
_cell.angle_alpha   90.00
_cell.angle_beta   90.00
_cell.angle_gamma   90.00
#
_symmetry.space_group_name_H-M   'P 1'
#
loop_
_entity.id
_entity.type
_entity.pdbx_description
1 polymer ?
#
loop_
_entity_poly.entity_id
_entity_poly.type
_entity_poly.pdbx_seq_one_letter_code
_entity_poly.pdbx_strand_id
1 'polypeptide(L)'
;METQCKQYETYPLYLILSSITCTLITAIIGFLMYVLEPGLSQLHPIAPIISTVVFSVCICVIWLLCLSLIIASFGIIRLHPIVLRLANQFIYGLFPLSLLIGKVRGVTKDQLRQSMIDLINHLVMLDMYTVDPKRILLLTPHCLQESSCVHKVTHDVYNCKQCGRCQVGGLLQVAKDYGCQFIVVTGGTLARMKVKEARPKAIVAIACERDLASGMADVFPIPVIGVLNERPNGPCCNTTVDPERVRAAVEQLIGRKNDD
;
A
#
# COMPACT_ATOMS: atom_id res chain seq x y z
N MET A 1 23.50 4.83 -6.74
CA MET A 1 22.57 5.74 -6.02
C MET A 1 21.41 6.24 -6.88
N GLU A 2 21.55 6.43 -8.20
CA GLU A 2 20.46 6.92 -9.07
C GLU A 2 19.32 5.90 -9.32
N THR A 3 19.58 4.60 -9.17
CA THR A 3 18.59 3.53 -9.41
C THR A 3 17.56 3.37 -8.30
N GLN A 4 17.87 3.74 -7.05
CA GLN A 4 16.93 3.63 -5.93
C GLN A 4 15.93 4.80 -5.86
N CYS A 5 16.27 5.97 -6.40
CA CYS A 5 15.38 7.13 -6.39
C CYS A 5 14.24 7.07 -7.43
N LYS A 6 14.36 6.26 -8.48
CA LYS A 6 13.31 6.11 -9.50
C LYS A 6 12.10 5.28 -9.04
N GLN A 7 12.23 4.59 -7.91
CA GLN A 7 11.26 3.57 -7.48
C GLN A 7 9.95 4.17 -6.91
N TYR A 8 9.88 5.49 -6.74
CA TYR A 8 8.79 6.21 -6.11
C TYR A 8 8.39 7.49 -6.86
N GLU A 9 8.56 7.59 -8.18
CA GLU A 9 8.31 8.84 -8.91
C GLU A 9 6.84 9.32 -8.87
N THR A 10 5.87 8.44 -8.51
CA THR A 10 4.45 8.77 -8.63
C THR A 10 3.71 9.08 -7.33
N TYR A 11 4.25 8.82 -6.13
CA TYR A 11 3.54 9.15 -4.87
C TYR A 11 3.15 10.63 -4.67
N PRO A 12 3.84 11.66 -5.21
CA PRO A 12 3.38 13.05 -5.05
C PRO A 12 1.99 13.27 -5.68
N LEU A 13 1.61 12.49 -6.70
CA LEU A 13 0.27 12.56 -7.29
C LEU A 13 -0.81 12.27 -6.24
N TYR A 14 -0.66 11.19 -5.48
CA TYR A 14 -1.60 10.82 -4.43
C TYR A 14 -1.61 11.87 -3.30
N LEU A 15 -0.44 12.34 -2.85
CA LEU A 15 -0.37 13.38 -1.81
C LEU A 15 -1.08 14.68 -2.20
N ILE A 16 -0.86 15.16 -3.43
CA ILE A 16 -1.51 16.37 -3.94
C ILE A 16 -3.03 16.16 -4.00
N LEU A 17 -3.47 15.01 -4.54
CA LEU A 17 -4.89 14.72 -4.68
C LEU A 17 -5.58 14.56 -3.32
N SER A 18 -4.92 13.91 -2.36
CA SER A 18 -5.37 13.79 -0.97
C SER A 18 -5.44 15.14 -0.27
N SER A 19 -4.47 16.04 -0.48
CA SER A 19 -4.51 17.40 0.06
C SER A 19 -5.68 18.21 -0.51
N ILE A 20 -5.91 18.15 -1.83
CA ILE A 20 -7.08 18.78 -2.47
C ILE A 20 -8.37 18.20 -1.89
N THR A 21 -8.40 16.90 -1.65
CA THR A 21 -9.53 16.20 -1.03
C THR A 21 -9.78 16.70 0.41
N CYS A 22 -8.72 16.81 1.24
CA CYS A 22 -8.78 17.38 2.60
C CYS A 22 -9.38 18.80 2.57
N THR A 23 -8.92 19.65 1.64
CA THR A 23 -9.43 21.03 1.49
C THR A 23 -10.89 21.07 1.06
N LEU A 24 -11.31 20.22 0.13
CA LEU A 24 -12.71 20.13 -0.30
C LEU A 24 -13.62 19.67 0.85
N ILE A 25 -13.22 18.65 1.61
CA ILE A 25 -13.97 18.21 2.80
C ILE A 25 -14.09 19.35 3.80
N THR A 26 -13.00 20.07 4.07
CA THR A 26 -13.00 21.21 4.99
C THR A 26 -13.96 22.31 4.51
N ALA A 27 -13.99 22.61 3.21
CA ALA A 27 -14.92 23.57 2.63
C ALA A 27 -16.39 23.13 2.75
N ILE A 28 -16.67 21.83 2.54
CA ILE A 28 -18.03 21.27 2.72
C ILE A 28 -18.45 21.34 4.19
N ILE A 29 -17.56 21.01 5.12
CA ILE A 29 -17.82 21.12 6.57
C ILE A 29 -18.09 22.59 6.93
N GLY A 30 -17.26 23.53 6.47
CA GLY A 30 -17.45 24.96 6.71
C GLY A 30 -18.76 25.51 6.12
N PHE A 31 -19.13 25.05 4.93
CA PHE A 31 -20.42 25.40 4.32
C PHE A 31 -21.60 24.82 5.13
N LEU A 32 -21.50 23.57 5.57
CA LEU A 32 -22.51 22.95 6.42
C LEU A 32 -22.67 23.71 7.75
N MET A 33 -21.56 24.12 8.37
CA MET A 33 -21.57 24.96 9.57
C MET A 33 -22.35 26.25 9.33
N TYR A 34 -22.02 26.97 8.26
CA TYR A 34 -22.70 28.23 7.90
C TYR A 34 -24.21 28.07 7.71
N VAL A 35 -24.64 26.95 7.10
CA VAL A 35 -26.07 26.68 6.87
C VAL A 35 -26.79 26.21 8.14
N LEU A 36 -26.14 25.42 9.00
CA LEU A 36 -26.75 24.88 10.23
C LEU A 36 -26.91 25.94 11.33
N GLU A 37 -25.98 26.88 11.42
CA GLU A 37 -25.93 27.89 12.48
C GLU A 37 -27.26 28.64 12.70
N PRO A 38 -27.93 29.21 11.68
CA PRO A 38 -29.20 29.92 11.87
C PRO A 38 -30.35 29.02 12.32
N GLY A 39 -30.32 27.73 11.96
CA GLY A 39 -31.32 26.75 12.38
C GLY A 39 -31.13 26.32 13.84
N LEU A 40 -29.89 26.09 14.25
CA LEU A 40 -29.55 25.67 15.62
C LEU A 40 -29.78 26.79 16.64
N SER A 41 -29.54 28.06 16.25
CA SER A 41 -29.76 29.21 17.12
C SER A 41 -31.23 29.40 17.51
N GLN A 42 -32.17 28.89 16.72
CA GLN A 42 -33.61 28.97 17.00
C GLN A 42 -34.11 27.86 17.93
N LEU A 43 -33.43 26.70 18.01
CA LEU A 43 -33.85 25.59 18.87
C LEU A 43 -33.35 25.73 20.31
N HIS A 44 -32.07 26.07 20.52
CA HIS A 44 -31.49 26.15 21.85
C HIS A 44 -30.22 27.03 21.88
N PRO A 45 -30.00 27.88 22.91
CA PRO A 45 -28.84 28.79 22.99
C PRO A 45 -27.46 28.11 22.98
N ILE A 46 -27.39 26.88 23.51
CA ILE A 46 -26.13 26.11 23.65
C ILE A 46 -25.82 25.27 22.40
N ALA A 47 -26.82 24.92 21.59
CA ALA A 47 -26.67 24.06 20.42
C ALA A 47 -25.64 24.58 19.38
N PRO A 48 -25.60 25.88 19.00
CA PRO A 48 -24.62 26.37 18.04
C PRO A 48 -23.18 26.26 18.57
N ILE A 49 -22.97 26.47 19.87
CA ILE A 49 -21.63 26.36 20.48
C ILE A 49 -21.11 24.93 20.38
N ILE A 50 -21.94 23.93 20.73
CA ILE A 50 -21.56 22.52 20.64
C ILE A 50 -21.24 22.14 19.19
N SER A 51 -22.08 22.54 18.24
CA SER A 51 -21.89 22.29 16.81
C SER A 51 -20.53 22.84 16.34
N THR A 52 -20.22 24.09 16.66
CA THR A 52 -18.96 24.75 16.28
C THR A 52 -17.73 24.06 16.88
N VAL A 53 -17.80 23.63 18.14
CA VAL A 53 -16.71 22.87 18.78
C VAL A 53 -16.51 21.52 18.09
N VAL A 54 -17.58 20.78 17.80
CA VAL A 54 -17.48 19.47 17.13
C VAL A 54 -16.87 19.60 15.74
N PHE A 55 -17.36 20.53 14.91
CA PHE A 55 -16.83 20.70 13.55
C PHE A 55 -15.40 21.24 13.53
N SER A 56 -15.04 22.16 14.43
CA SER A 56 -13.66 22.65 14.53
C SER A 56 -12.69 21.53 14.94
N VAL A 57 -13.08 20.68 15.89
CA VAL A 57 -12.29 19.48 16.25
C VAL A 57 -12.13 18.54 15.06
N CYS A 58 -13.19 18.28 14.29
CA CYS A 58 -13.11 17.47 13.07
C CYS A 58 -12.13 18.04 12.05
N ILE A 59 -12.18 19.35 11.80
CA ILE A 59 -11.25 20.04 10.89
C ILE A 59 -9.81 19.92 11.41
N CYS A 60 -9.58 20.17 12.70
CA CYS A 60 -8.26 20.03 13.31
C CYS A 60 -7.69 18.62 13.15
N VAL A 61 -8.50 17.58 13.36
CA VAL A 61 -8.08 16.18 13.19
C VAL A 61 -7.71 15.89 11.73
N ILE A 62 -8.52 16.33 10.76
CA ILE A 62 -8.24 16.14 9.33
C ILE A 62 -6.89 16.78 8.96
N TRP A 63 -6.65 18.02 9.36
CA TRP A 63 -5.40 18.73 9.04
C TRP A 63 -4.20 18.14 9.77
N LEU A 64 -4.36 17.66 11.01
CA LEU A 64 -3.29 16.98 11.73
C LEU A 64 -2.89 15.68 11.01
N LEU A 65 -3.85 14.88 10.54
CA LEU A 65 -3.58 13.67 9.76
C LEU A 65 -2.95 14.00 8.40
N CYS A 66 -3.49 15.00 7.69
CA CYS A 66 -2.95 15.45 6.40
C CYS A 66 -1.49 15.97 6.57
N LEU A 67 -1.19 16.72 7.64
CA LEU A 67 0.17 17.15 7.98
C LEU A 67 1.09 15.98 8.35
N SER A 68 0.60 15.01 9.10
CA SER A 68 1.38 13.83 9.49
C SER A 68 1.85 13.02 8.27
N LEU A 69 1.02 12.90 7.23
CA LEU A 69 1.38 12.26 5.96
C LEU A 69 2.48 13.01 5.22
N ILE A 70 2.38 14.35 5.18
CA ILE A 70 3.38 15.20 4.52
C ILE A 70 4.73 15.05 5.23
N ILE A 71 4.75 15.20 6.56
CA ILE A 71 5.97 15.04 7.36
C ILE A 71 6.58 13.65 7.17
N ALA A 72 5.74 12.61 7.18
CA ALA A 72 6.17 11.24 6.96
C ALA A 72 6.79 11.05 5.57
N SER A 73 6.18 11.64 4.53
CA SER A 73 6.69 11.54 3.17
C SER A 73 8.05 12.22 3.00
N PHE A 74 8.32 13.33 3.68
CA PHE A 74 9.61 14.02 3.60
C PHE A 74 10.72 13.36 4.43
N GLY A 75 10.41 12.32 5.20
CA GLY A 75 11.42 11.56 5.97
C GLY A 75 12.10 12.38 7.07
N ILE A 76 11.52 13.52 7.47
CA ILE A 76 12.15 14.48 8.40
C ILE A 76 12.14 13.93 9.84
N ILE A 77 11.14 13.11 10.20
CA ILE A 77 10.94 12.59 11.56
C ILE A 77 10.52 11.12 11.48
N ARG A 78 11.12 10.24 12.29
CA ARG A 78 10.59 8.89 12.52
C ARG A 78 9.27 9.00 13.29
N LEU A 79 8.16 8.71 12.63
CA LEU A 79 6.86 8.71 13.28
C LEU A 79 6.70 7.50 14.19
N HIS A 80 6.01 7.70 15.30
CA HIS A 80 5.62 6.60 16.17
C HIS A 80 4.69 5.63 15.41
N PRO A 81 4.77 4.30 15.63
CA PRO A 81 3.97 3.30 14.89
C PRO A 81 2.44 3.51 15.00
N ILE A 82 1.98 4.20 16.05
CA ILE A 82 0.58 4.61 16.18
C ILE A 82 0.21 5.66 15.12
N VAL A 83 1.07 6.64 14.88
CA VAL A 83 0.80 7.67 13.87
C VAL A 83 0.84 7.05 12.47
N LEU A 84 1.76 6.11 12.22
CA LEU A 84 1.79 5.36 10.96
C LEU A 84 0.49 4.54 10.74
N ARG A 85 -0.06 3.97 11.81
CA ARG A 85 -1.37 3.30 11.79
C ARG A 85 -2.51 4.24 11.41
N LEU A 86 -2.60 5.40 12.07
CA LEU A 86 -3.63 6.40 11.75
C LEU A 86 -3.46 6.93 10.32
N ALA A 87 -2.22 7.18 9.89
CA ALA A 87 -1.87 7.60 8.55
C ALA A 87 -2.32 6.59 7.49
N ASN A 88 -2.03 5.30 7.66
CA ASN A 88 -2.48 4.25 6.74
C ASN A 88 -4.01 4.19 6.66
N GLN A 89 -4.71 4.24 7.81
CA GLN A 89 -6.16 4.25 7.82
C GLN A 89 -6.73 5.49 7.12
N PHE A 90 -6.08 6.64 7.28
CA PHE A 90 -6.44 7.88 6.62
C PHE A 90 -6.23 7.84 5.09
N ILE A 91 -5.11 7.26 4.62
CA ILE A 91 -4.85 6.99 3.20
C ILE A 91 -6.01 6.17 2.60
N TYR A 92 -6.35 5.03 3.21
CA TYR A 92 -7.44 4.20 2.69
C TYR A 92 -8.81 4.88 2.75
N GLY A 93 -9.07 5.70 3.78
CA GLY A 93 -10.30 6.48 3.91
C GLY A 93 -10.43 7.60 2.86
N LEU A 94 -9.33 8.26 2.51
CA LEU A 94 -9.31 9.31 1.48
C LEU A 94 -9.36 8.76 0.06
N PHE A 95 -8.84 7.55 -0.18
CA PHE A 95 -8.77 6.93 -1.49
C PHE A 95 -10.06 7.02 -2.34
N PRO A 96 -11.27 6.63 -1.86
CA PRO A 96 -12.48 6.70 -2.67
C PRO A 96 -12.86 8.13 -3.08
N LEU A 97 -12.62 9.11 -2.20
CA LEU A 97 -12.95 10.50 -2.47
C LEU A 97 -11.91 11.14 -3.38
N SER A 98 -10.63 10.87 -3.14
CA SER A 98 -9.54 11.28 -4.04
C SER A 98 -9.74 10.71 -5.44
N LEU A 99 -10.23 9.47 -5.58
CA LEU A 99 -10.54 8.88 -6.88
C LEU A 99 -11.66 9.63 -7.63
N LEU A 100 -12.68 10.12 -6.91
CA LEU A 100 -13.75 10.91 -7.50
C LEU A 100 -13.20 12.21 -8.13
N ILE A 101 -12.32 12.90 -7.40
CA ILE A 101 -11.68 14.14 -7.84
C ILE A 101 -10.68 13.87 -8.97
N GLY A 102 -9.89 12.79 -8.85
CA GLY A 102 -8.91 12.38 -9.87
C GLY A 102 -9.55 12.09 -11.22
N LYS A 103 -10.77 11.53 -11.22
CA LYS A 103 -11.52 11.27 -12.45
C LYS A 103 -11.83 12.55 -13.25
N VAL A 104 -12.07 13.67 -12.56
CA VAL A 104 -12.29 14.98 -13.20
C VAL A 104 -11.00 15.48 -13.89
N ARG A 105 -9.83 15.15 -13.33
CA ARG A 105 -8.52 15.46 -13.90
C ARG A 105 -7.99 14.41 -14.91
N GLY A 106 -8.80 13.41 -15.27
CA GLY A 106 -8.39 12.35 -16.20
C GLY A 106 -7.41 11.32 -15.63
N VAL A 107 -7.21 11.28 -14.30
CA VAL A 107 -6.34 10.29 -13.64
C VAL A 107 -7.03 8.92 -13.66
N THR A 108 -6.30 7.89 -14.08
CA THR A 108 -6.86 6.53 -14.12
C THR A 108 -6.88 5.90 -12.72
N LYS A 109 -7.80 4.94 -12.51
CA LYS A 109 -7.91 4.22 -11.24
C LYS A 109 -6.61 3.51 -10.86
N ASP A 110 -5.90 2.96 -11.85
CA ASP A 110 -4.68 2.20 -11.62
C ASP A 110 -3.49 3.13 -11.33
N GLN A 111 -3.39 4.28 -12.00
CA GLN A 111 -2.39 5.31 -11.67
C GLN A 111 -2.52 5.79 -10.21
N LEU A 112 -3.74 6.04 -9.76
CA LEU A 112 -3.97 6.48 -8.38
C LEU A 112 -3.61 5.38 -7.36
N ARG A 113 -3.95 4.12 -7.65
CA ARG A 113 -3.59 2.98 -6.79
C ARG A 113 -2.08 2.77 -6.74
N GLN A 114 -1.40 2.85 -7.88
CA GLN A 114 0.05 2.75 -7.95
C GLN A 114 0.70 3.84 -7.09
N SER A 115 0.28 5.10 -7.27
CA SER A 115 0.77 6.22 -6.47
C SER A 115 0.53 6.03 -4.96
N MET A 116 -0.62 5.47 -4.58
CA MET A 116 -0.91 5.11 -3.19
C MET A 116 0.00 3.98 -2.67
N ILE A 117 0.24 2.93 -3.47
CA ILE A 117 1.13 1.83 -3.11
C ILE A 117 2.57 2.34 -2.95
N ASP A 118 3.02 3.22 -3.84
CA ASP A 118 4.34 3.86 -3.77
C ASP A 118 4.48 4.66 -2.47
N LEU A 119 3.45 5.43 -2.09
CA LEU A 119 3.42 6.16 -0.82
C LEU A 119 3.53 5.20 0.38
N ILE A 120 2.71 4.15 0.41
CA ILE A 120 2.71 3.18 1.52
C ILE A 120 4.06 2.47 1.61
N ASN A 121 4.62 2.04 0.48
CA ASN A 121 5.94 1.43 0.43
C ASN A 121 7.02 2.37 1.00
N HIS A 122 7.00 3.65 0.60
CA HIS A 122 7.92 4.67 1.13
C HIS A 122 7.77 4.84 2.65
N LEU A 123 6.53 4.90 3.14
CA LEU A 123 6.24 5.01 4.57
C LEU A 123 6.72 3.78 5.37
N VAL A 124 6.47 2.58 4.84
CA VAL A 124 6.93 1.32 5.46
C VAL A 124 8.44 1.29 5.51
N MET A 125 9.13 1.72 4.45
CA MET A 125 10.59 1.75 4.37
C MET A 125 11.25 2.68 5.40
N LEU A 126 10.60 3.78 5.78
CA LEU A 126 11.14 4.73 6.76
C LEU A 126 11.07 4.22 8.21
N ASP A 127 10.07 3.41 8.54
CA ASP A 127 9.83 2.86 9.88
C ASP A 127 10.21 1.37 10.01
N MET A 128 10.81 0.81 8.95
CA MET A 128 11.10 -0.61 8.90
C MET A 128 12.27 -0.98 9.82
N TYR A 129 12.07 -2.06 10.57
CA TYR A 129 13.12 -2.72 11.32
C TYR A 129 13.70 -3.88 10.51
N THR A 130 14.92 -4.28 10.83
CA THR A 130 15.57 -5.44 10.20
C THR A 130 14.86 -6.73 10.62
N VAL A 131 14.46 -7.54 9.64
CA VAL A 131 13.73 -8.80 9.84
C VAL A 131 14.61 -9.99 9.46
N ASP A 132 14.58 -11.04 10.30
CA ASP A 132 15.19 -12.33 9.95
C ASP A 132 14.57 -12.85 8.64
N PRO A 133 15.37 -13.23 7.63
CA PRO A 133 14.85 -13.73 6.36
C PRO A 133 13.81 -14.84 6.49
N LYS A 134 13.95 -15.74 7.48
CA LYS A 134 13.00 -16.85 7.72
C LYS A 134 11.60 -16.39 8.15
N ARG A 135 11.50 -15.14 8.60
CA ARG A 135 10.24 -14.47 9.02
C ARG A 135 9.69 -13.54 7.92
N ILE A 136 10.35 -13.47 6.77
CA ILE A 136 9.87 -12.74 5.59
C ILE A 136 9.04 -13.71 4.74
N LEU A 137 7.85 -13.27 4.35
CA LEU A 137 6.99 -13.98 3.41
C LEU A 137 7.04 -13.31 2.04
N LEU A 138 7.60 -14.00 1.05
CA LEU A 138 7.46 -13.67 -0.36
C LEU A 138 6.13 -14.25 -0.86
N LEU A 139 5.15 -13.36 -1.06
CA LEU A 139 3.79 -13.71 -1.46
C LEU A 139 3.55 -13.28 -2.90
N THR A 140 3.17 -14.23 -3.75
CA THR A 140 3.05 -13.97 -5.19
C THR A 140 1.77 -14.53 -5.77
N PRO A 141 1.27 -13.97 -6.88
CA PRO A 141 0.04 -14.44 -7.49
C PRO A 141 0.35 -15.61 -8.43
N HIS A 142 -0.61 -16.53 -8.56
CA HIS A 142 -0.56 -17.59 -9.56
C HIS A 142 -0.44 -17.07 -11.00
N CYS A 143 -0.80 -15.81 -11.26
CA CYS A 143 -0.69 -15.16 -12.57
C CYS A 143 0.74 -15.06 -13.11
N LEU A 144 1.77 -15.22 -12.27
CA LEU A 144 3.18 -15.30 -12.69
C LEU A 144 3.55 -16.69 -13.22
N GLN A 145 2.74 -17.70 -12.93
CA GLN A 145 2.90 -19.04 -13.48
C GLN A 145 2.38 -19.05 -14.91
N GLU A 146 3.14 -19.69 -15.79
CA GLU A 146 2.71 -19.93 -17.17
C GLU A 146 1.40 -20.74 -17.18
N SER A 147 0.40 -20.25 -17.92
CA SER A 147 -0.95 -20.85 -18.00
C SER A 147 -0.94 -22.32 -18.43
N SER A 148 0.00 -22.70 -19.30
CA SER A 148 0.18 -24.07 -19.81
C SER A 148 1.08 -24.96 -18.93
N CYS A 149 1.48 -24.48 -17.75
CA CYS A 149 2.37 -25.22 -16.86
C CYS A 149 1.67 -26.45 -16.23
N VAL A 150 2.25 -27.63 -16.45
CA VAL A 150 1.75 -28.90 -15.89
C VAL A 150 1.97 -28.99 -14.37
N HIS A 151 2.99 -28.32 -13.84
CA HIS A 151 3.39 -28.39 -12.44
C HIS A 151 2.70 -27.30 -11.60
N LYS A 152 1.53 -27.60 -11.03
CA LYS A 152 0.80 -26.64 -10.17
C LYS A 152 1.58 -26.33 -8.88
N VAL A 153 1.80 -25.05 -8.60
CA VAL A 153 2.58 -24.56 -7.44
C VAL A 153 1.71 -23.97 -6.33
N THR A 154 0.39 -24.02 -6.46
CA THR A 154 -0.57 -23.37 -5.55
C THR A 154 -0.63 -24.01 -4.17
N HIS A 155 -0.31 -25.31 -4.06
CA HIS A 155 -0.23 -26.03 -2.78
C HIS A 155 1.21 -26.14 -2.28
N ASP A 156 2.13 -26.46 -3.19
CA ASP A 156 3.55 -26.58 -2.90
C ASP A 156 4.37 -25.89 -4.00
N VAL A 157 5.07 -24.84 -3.61
CA VAL A 157 5.96 -24.07 -4.50
C VAL A 157 7.16 -24.89 -4.97
N TYR A 158 7.58 -25.91 -4.22
CA TYR A 158 8.69 -26.79 -4.57
C TYR A 158 8.37 -27.78 -5.68
N ASN A 159 7.10 -27.86 -6.11
CA ASN A 159 6.71 -28.60 -7.31
C ASN A 159 7.25 -27.93 -8.60
N CYS A 160 7.67 -26.67 -8.53
CA CYS A 160 8.29 -25.98 -9.65
C CYS A 160 9.63 -26.64 -10.05
N LYS A 161 9.74 -27.09 -11.31
CA LYS A 161 10.98 -27.64 -11.87
C LYS A 161 12.02 -26.60 -12.31
N GLN A 162 11.78 -25.31 -12.04
CA GLN A 162 12.65 -24.20 -12.44
C GLN A 162 13.05 -24.26 -13.93
N CYS A 163 12.10 -24.61 -14.80
CA CYS A 163 12.32 -24.83 -16.24
C CYS A 163 12.51 -23.55 -17.08
N GLY A 164 12.60 -22.38 -16.45
CA GLY A 164 12.77 -21.08 -17.12
C GLY A 164 11.55 -20.52 -17.86
N ARG A 165 10.48 -21.30 -18.03
CA ARG A 165 9.28 -20.86 -18.77
C ARG A 165 8.42 -19.80 -18.08
N CYS A 166 8.57 -19.62 -16.76
CA CYS A 166 7.82 -18.63 -15.99
C CYS A 166 8.65 -18.05 -14.85
N GLN A 167 8.20 -16.92 -14.32
CA GLN A 167 8.90 -16.14 -13.28
C GLN A 167 8.96 -16.84 -11.91
N VAL A 168 8.02 -17.76 -11.65
CA VAL A 168 7.95 -18.51 -10.38
C VAL A 168 9.26 -19.24 -10.07
N GLY A 169 9.94 -19.80 -11.07
CA GLY A 169 11.20 -20.51 -10.87
C GLY A 169 12.35 -19.61 -10.41
N GLY A 170 12.40 -18.37 -10.91
CA GLY A 170 13.37 -17.37 -10.50
C GLY A 170 13.07 -16.84 -9.09
N LEU A 171 11.80 -16.59 -8.78
CA LEU A 171 11.36 -16.16 -7.45
C LEU A 171 11.57 -17.24 -6.38
N LEU A 172 11.39 -18.51 -6.73
CA LEU A 172 11.75 -19.64 -5.87
C LEU A 172 13.25 -19.66 -5.58
N GLN A 173 14.09 -19.30 -6.56
CA GLN A 173 15.53 -19.20 -6.35
C GLN A 173 15.86 -18.06 -5.38
N VAL A 174 15.29 -16.87 -5.59
CA VAL A 174 15.43 -15.73 -4.66
C VAL A 174 15.03 -16.14 -3.24
N ALA A 175 13.88 -16.81 -3.07
CA ALA A 175 13.45 -17.27 -1.76
C ALA A 175 14.44 -18.25 -1.10
N LYS A 176 15.06 -19.16 -1.88
CA LYS A 176 16.10 -20.07 -1.38
C LYS A 176 17.38 -19.34 -1.01
N ASP A 177 17.82 -18.39 -1.84
CA ASP A 177 19.08 -17.66 -1.66
C ASP A 177 19.06 -16.82 -0.38
N TYR A 178 17.94 -16.15 -0.07
CA TYR A 178 17.80 -15.37 1.16
C TYR A 178 17.23 -16.18 2.33
N GLY A 179 16.61 -17.35 2.09
CA GLY A 179 15.99 -18.17 3.13
C GLY A 179 14.59 -17.68 3.56
N CYS A 180 13.86 -17.02 2.66
CA CYS A 180 12.52 -16.50 2.88
C CYS A 180 11.44 -17.58 2.68
N GLN A 181 10.29 -17.41 3.32
CA GLN A 181 9.11 -18.24 3.04
C GLN A 181 8.52 -17.81 1.69
N PHE A 182 8.18 -18.76 0.83
CA PHE A 182 7.62 -18.48 -0.49
C PHE A 182 6.26 -19.15 -0.67
N ILE A 183 5.24 -18.36 -1.00
CA ILE A 183 3.87 -18.85 -1.20
C ILE A 183 3.31 -18.24 -2.48
N VAL A 184 2.71 -19.10 -3.32
CA VAL A 184 1.97 -18.71 -4.52
C VAL A 184 0.47 -18.91 -4.26
N VAL A 185 -0.35 -17.89 -4.51
CA VAL A 185 -1.80 -17.92 -4.23
C VAL A 185 -2.65 -17.57 -5.44
N THR A 186 -3.86 -18.13 -5.51
CA THR A 186 -4.79 -17.91 -6.62
C THR A 186 -5.68 -16.67 -6.48
N GLY A 187 -5.63 -15.98 -5.34
CA GLY A 187 -6.37 -14.72 -5.13
C GLY A 187 -6.26 -14.18 -3.70
N GLY A 188 -6.84 -13.00 -3.48
CA GLY A 188 -6.73 -12.25 -2.22
C GLY A 188 -7.28 -12.97 -0.99
N THR A 189 -8.35 -13.77 -1.11
CA THR A 189 -8.89 -14.53 0.03
C THR A 189 -7.91 -15.60 0.50
N LEU A 190 -7.31 -16.35 -0.42
CA LEU A 190 -6.30 -17.35 -0.09
C LEU A 190 -5.02 -16.68 0.44
N ALA A 191 -4.65 -15.52 -0.12
CA ALA A 191 -3.56 -14.69 0.38
C ALA A 191 -3.72 -14.38 1.88
N ARG A 192 -4.89 -13.85 2.29
CA ARG A 192 -5.19 -13.52 3.68
C ARG A 192 -5.12 -14.73 4.61
N MET A 193 -5.65 -15.87 4.18
CA MET A 193 -5.57 -17.10 4.96
C MET A 193 -4.12 -17.55 5.15
N LYS A 194 -3.33 -17.56 4.07
CA LYS A 194 -1.91 -17.97 4.11
C LYS A 194 -1.05 -17.02 4.94
N VAL A 195 -1.30 -15.71 4.91
CA VAL A 195 -0.61 -14.74 5.77
C VAL A 195 -0.91 -15.04 7.24
N LYS A 196 -2.17 -15.36 7.60
CA LYS A 196 -2.57 -15.71 8.97
C LYS A 196 -1.94 -17.02 9.45
N GLU A 197 -1.79 -18.00 8.57
CA GLU A 197 -1.11 -19.28 8.83
C GLU A 197 0.39 -19.09 9.05
N ALA A 198 1.05 -18.36 8.14
CA ALA A 198 2.50 -18.18 8.16
C ALA A 198 2.99 -17.26 9.30
N ARG A 199 2.15 -16.29 9.73
CA ARG A 199 2.49 -15.27 10.74
C ARG A 199 3.86 -14.62 10.51
N PRO A 200 4.10 -14.03 9.32
CA PRO A 200 5.37 -13.39 9.02
C PRO A 200 5.55 -12.10 9.82
N LYS A 201 6.81 -11.65 9.95
CA LYS A 201 7.13 -10.32 10.48
C LYS A 201 7.10 -9.23 9.40
N ALA A 202 7.32 -9.60 8.15
CA ALA A 202 7.19 -8.72 6.99
C ALA A 202 6.82 -9.51 5.73
N ILE A 203 6.20 -8.82 4.77
CA ILE A 203 5.72 -9.42 3.53
C ILE A 203 6.29 -8.65 2.33
N VAL A 204 6.85 -9.38 1.36
CA VAL A 204 7.09 -8.85 0.02
C VAL A 204 5.96 -9.40 -0.86
N ALA A 205 5.03 -8.53 -1.24
CA ALA A 205 3.84 -8.90 -1.98
C ALA A 205 3.99 -8.51 -3.44
N ILE A 206 3.80 -9.46 -4.36
CA ILE A 206 3.74 -9.20 -5.79
C ILE A 206 2.29 -9.31 -6.24
N ALA A 207 1.75 -8.27 -6.87
CA ALA A 207 0.38 -8.28 -7.38
C ALA A 207 0.10 -7.06 -8.27
N CYS A 208 -1.09 -7.04 -8.86
CA CYS A 208 -1.58 -5.85 -9.54
C CYS A 208 -1.99 -4.76 -8.53
N GLU A 209 -2.19 -3.54 -9.03
CA GLU A 209 -2.51 -2.35 -8.25
C GLU A 209 -3.77 -2.56 -7.40
N ARG A 210 -4.78 -3.23 -7.96
CA ARG A 210 -6.05 -3.52 -7.26
C ARG A 210 -5.86 -4.48 -6.08
N ASP A 211 -5.14 -5.57 -6.30
CA ASP A 211 -4.96 -6.61 -5.30
C ASP A 211 -3.98 -6.17 -4.21
N LEU A 212 -2.93 -5.42 -4.55
CA LEU A 212 -2.04 -4.80 -3.56
C LEU A 212 -2.78 -3.76 -2.70
N ALA A 213 -3.53 -2.85 -3.32
CA ALA A 213 -4.27 -1.81 -2.59
C ALA A 213 -5.20 -2.40 -1.53
N SER A 214 -5.95 -3.45 -1.86
CA SER A 214 -6.83 -4.12 -0.89
C SER A 214 -6.07 -5.03 0.07
N GLY A 215 -5.12 -5.82 -0.44
CA GLY A 215 -4.36 -6.78 0.36
C GLY A 215 -3.49 -6.14 1.44
N MET A 216 -2.87 -5.00 1.15
CA MET A 216 -2.04 -4.26 2.13
C MET A 216 -2.87 -3.71 3.30
N ALA A 217 -4.12 -3.31 3.04
CA ALA A 217 -5.03 -2.85 4.10
C ALA A 217 -5.42 -4.01 5.05
N ASP A 218 -5.66 -5.18 4.48
CA ASP A 218 -6.20 -6.34 5.21
C ASP A 218 -5.18 -7.03 6.13
N VAL A 219 -3.88 -6.90 5.84
CA VAL A 219 -2.80 -7.53 6.61
C VAL A 219 -2.15 -6.60 7.63
N PHE A 220 -2.63 -5.36 7.72
CA PHE A 220 -2.19 -4.40 8.72
C PHE A 220 -2.37 -4.98 10.14
N PRO A 221 -1.39 -4.88 11.06
CA PRO A 221 -0.22 -4.01 11.07
C PRO A 221 1.09 -4.62 10.53
N ILE A 222 1.06 -5.75 9.81
CA ILE A 222 2.29 -6.36 9.28
C ILE A 222 2.84 -5.45 8.15
N PRO A 223 4.13 -5.06 8.18
CA PRO A 223 4.73 -4.26 7.11
C PRO A 223 4.74 -5.05 5.79
N VAL A 224 4.30 -4.40 4.72
CA VAL A 224 4.24 -4.96 3.37
C VAL A 224 5.00 -4.05 2.43
N ILE A 225 5.92 -4.61 1.65
CA ILE A 225 6.48 -3.97 0.47
C ILE A 225 5.79 -4.56 -0.76
N GLY A 226 5.01 -3.74 -1.45
CA GLY A 226 4.30 -4.12 -2.67
C GLY A 226 5.17 -3.92 -3.91
N VAL A 227 5.33 -4.97 -4.72
CA VAL A 227 5.97 -4.91 -6.03
C VAL A 227 4.91 -5.15 -7.10
N LEU A 228 4.71 -4.16 -7.96
CA LEU A 228 3.72 -4.26 -9.05
C LEU A 228 4.20 -5.24 -10.13
N ASN A 229 3.28 -6.09 -10.59
CA ASN A 229 3.51 -6.92 -11.76
C ASN A 229 3.07 -6.21 -13.05
N GLU A 230 3.72 -6.59 -14.14
CA GLU A 230 3.39 -6.17 -15.49
C GLU A 230 2.44 -7.17 -16.15
N ARG A 231 1.55 -6.67 -16.99
CA ARG A 231 0.43 -7.42 -17.59
C ARG A 231 0.52 -7.41 -19.12
N PRO A 232 1.56 -8.03 -19.74
CA PRO A 232 1.74 -8.00 -21.19
C PRO A 232 0.62 -8.75 -21.94
N ASN A 233 0.08 -9.81 -21.33
CA ASN A 233 -0.93 -10.68 -21.93
C ASN A 233 -2.36 -10.39 -21.40
N GLY A 234 -2.62 -9.16 -20.95
CA GLY A 234 -3.89 -8.76 -20.35
C GLY A 234 -3.99 -9.08 -18.86
N PRO A 235 -5.20 -8.96 -18.27
CA PRO A 235 -5.39 -9.10 -16.84
C PRO A 235 -5.22 -10.56 -16.39
N CYS A 236 -4.39 -10.77 -15.37
CA CYS A 236 -4.29 -12.04 -14.65
C CYS A 236 -3.84 -13.26 -15.48
N CYS A 237 -3.14 -13.05 -16.60
CA CYS A 237 -2.58 -14.14 -17.42
C CYS A 237 -1.11 -13.84 -17.74
N ASN A 238 -0.22 -14.82 -17.50
CA ASN A 238 1.21 -14.78 -17.85
C ASN A 238 1.84 -13.41 -17.56
N THR A 239 1.65 -12.94 -16.33
CA THR A 239 2.17 -11.66 -15.85
C THR A 239 3.66 -11.77 -15.58
N THR A 240 4.35 -10.64 -15.67
CA THR A 240 5.80 -10.56 -15.45
C THR A 240 6.10 -9.65 -14.27
N VAL A 241 7.27 -9.82 -13.67
CA VAL A 241 7.78 -8.93 -12.62
C VAL A 241 9.27 -8.79 -12.82
N ASP A 242 9.83 -7.65 -12.44
CA ASP A 242 11.28 -7.48 -12.42
C ASP A 242 11.86 -8.22 -11.20
N PRO A 243 12.67 -9.28 -11.39
CA PRO A 243 13.27 -10.01 -10.28
C PRO A 243 14.19 -9.14 -9.43
N GLU A 244 14.84 -8.13 -10.02
CA GLU A 244 15.77 -7.25 -9.31
C GLU A 244 15.03 -6.36 -8.32
N ARG A 245 13.83 -5.87 -8.68
CA ARG A 245 12.96 -5.15 -7.74
C ARG A 245 12.54 -6.00 -6.55
N VAL A 246 12.32 -7.30 -6.78
CA VAL A 246 11.97 -8.24 -5.70
C VAL A 246 13.18 -8.51 -4.80
N ARG A 247 14.36 -8.74 -5.37
CA ARG A 247 15.62 -8.89 -4.61
C ARG A 247 15.88 -7.66 -3.76
N ALA A 248 15.82 -6.47 -4.34
CA ALA A 248 16.02 -5.20 -3.63
C ALA A 248 15.03 -5.04 -2.46
N ALA A 249 13.75 -5.40 -2.64
CA ALA A 249 12.75 -5.35 -1.57
C ALA A 249 13.08 -6.32 -0.42
N VAL A 250 13.60 -7.51 -0.74
CA VAL A 250 14.04 -8.49 0.27
C VAL A 250 15.30 -8.01 1.00
N GLU A 251 16.30 -7.49 0.28
CA GLU A 251 17.54 -6.96 0.86
C GLU A 251 17.29 -5.80 1.81
N GLN A 252 16.40 -4.89 1.41
CA GLN A 252 15.91 -3.77 2.22
C GLN A 252 15.31 -4.24 3.55
N LEU A 253 14.56 -5.35 3.56
CA LEU A 253 13.98 -5.93 4.77
C LEU A 253 15.00 -6.57 5.70
N ILE A 254 16.05 -7.16 5.14
CA ILE A 254 17.10 -7.84 5.90
C ILE A 254 18.10 -6.83 6.48
N GLY A 255 18.11 -5.58 5.96
CA GLY A 255 19.06 -4.55 6.37
C GLY A 255 20.43 -4.71 5.71
N ARG A 256 20.53 -5.47 4.61
CA ARG A 256 21.73 -5.44 3.76
C ARG A 256 21.68 -4.13 2.97
N LYS A 257 22.50 -3.16 3.35
CA LYS A 257 22.86 -2.07 2.44
C LYS A 257 23.68 -2.70 1.31
N ASN A 258 23.29 -2.41 0.07
CA ASN A 258 24.12 -2.68 -1.10
C ASN A 258 25.29 -1.70 -1.04
N ASP A 259 26.29 -2.05 -0.24
CA ASP A 259 27.64 -1.49 -0.31
C ASP A 259 28.44 -2.40 -1.25
N ASP A 260 28.19 -2.27 -2.55
CA ASP A 260 29.09 -2.65 -3.65
C ASP A 260 28.88 -1.68 -4.83
#